data_AF-A0A271LLU7-F1
#
_entry.id   AF-A0A271LLU7-F1
#
_cell.length_a   1.000
_cell.length_b   1.000
_cell.length_c   1.000
_cell.angle_alpha   90.00
_cell.angle_beta   90.00
_cell.angle_gamma   90.00
#
_symmetry.space_group_name_H-M   'P 1'
#
loop_
_entity.id
_entity.type
_entity.pdbx_description
1 polymer ?
#
loop_
_entity_poly.entity_id
_entity_poly.type
_entity_poly.pdbx_seq_one_letter_code
_entity_poly.pdbx_strand_id
1 'polypeptide(L)' 'MPLLNEGTDVWRPVAIKTLDDGTYQILGPMPDDEEWTFAPGSIVAAQLRTFSDGEEQLVAVLRA' A
#
# COMPACT_ATOMS: atom_id res chain seq x y z
N MET A 1 -0.49 -2.64 1.17
CA MET A 1 -0.89 -1.44 1.93
C MET A 1 -0.74 -1.74 3.41
N PRO A 2 0.11 -1.02 4.15
CA PRO A 2 0.11 -1.13 5.60
C PRO A 2 -1.18 -0.54 6.18
N LEU A 3 -1.83 -1.30 7.06
CA LEU A 3 -3.00 -0.86 7.80
C LEU A 3 -2.58 -0.14 9.08
N LEU A 4 -3.41 0.80 9.52
CA LEU A 4 -3.27 1.55 10.77
C LEU A 4 -4.18 0.94 11.82
N ASN A 5 -3.81 1.09 13.10
CA ASN A 5 -4.64 0.74 14.25
C ASN A 5 -5.01 -0.76 14.43
N GLU A 6 -4.26 -1.66 13.81
CA GLU A 6 -4.49 -3.12 13.92
C GLU A 6 -3.89 -3.75 15.18
N GLY A 7 -3.09 -3.00 15.95
CA GLY A 7 -2.36 -3.51 17.13
C GLY A 7 -1.16 -4.42 16.80
N THR A 8 -0.95 -4.72 15.51
CA THR A 8 0.18 -5.46 14.96
C THR A 8 0.44 -5.02 13.51
N ASP A 9 1.55 -5.45 12.91
CA ASP A 9 1.85 -5.19 11.51
C ASP A 9 0.92 -6.02 10.60
N VAL A 10 -0.06 -5.36 9.97
CA VAL A 10 -0.99 -6.00 9.01
C VAL A 10 -0.89 -5.32 7.64
N TRP A 11 -0.97 -6.15 6.61
CA TRP A 11 -0.79 -5.73 5.23
C TRP A 11 -1.95 -6.22 4.37
N ARG A 12 -2.51 -5.32 3.58
CA ARG A 12 -3.58 -5.61 2.63
C ARG A 12 -3.12 -5.41 1.17
N PRO A 13 -3.35 -6.36 0.26
CA PRO A 13 -3.26 -6.11 -1.17
C PRO A 13 -4.28 -5.06 -1.62
N VAL A 14 -3.85 -4.12 -2.47
CA VAL A 14 -4.72 -3.05 -2.99
C VAL A 14 -4.59 -2.95 -4.50
N ALA A 15 -5.68 -2.55 -5.15
CA ALA A 15 -5.65 -2.26 -6.58
C ALA A 15 -4.92 -0.93 -6.82
N ILE A 16 -4.20 -0.85 -7.95
CA ILE A 16 -3.38 0.29 -8.33
C ILE A 16 -3.53 0.62 -9.81
N LYS A 17 -3.35 1.89 -10.14
CA LYS A 17 -3.09 2.36 -11.50
C LYS A 17 -1.64 2.81 -11.60
N THR A 18 -0.89 2.27 -12.57
CA THR A 18 0.47 2.73 -12.89
C THR A 18 0.42 4.10 -13.56
N LEU A 19 1.32 5.00 -13.18
CA LEU A 19 1.51 6.31 -13.79
C LEU A 19 2.82 6.35 -14.60
N ASP A 20 2.90 7.25 -15.57
CA ASP A 20 4.03 7.33 -16.51
C ASP A 20 5.36 7.73 -15.83
N ASP A 21 5.30 8.34 -14.65
CA ASP A 21 6.47 8.75 -13.86
C ASP A 21 7.00 7.64 -12.92
N GLY A 22 6.53 6.40 -13.09
CA GLY A 22 6.95 5.25 -12.29
C GLY A 22 6.31 5.19 -10.91
N THR A 23 5.33 6.04 -10.63
CA THR A 23 4.53 5.99 -9.40
C THR A 23 3.20 5.25 -9.62
N TYR A 24 2.46 5.06 -8.53
CA TYR A 24 1.21 4.31 -8.52
C TYR A 24 0.11 5.12 -7.84
N GLN A 25 -1.08 5.14 -8.41
CA GLN A 25 -2.27 5.67 -7.75
C GLN A 25 -3.04 4.52 -7.08
N ILE A 26 -3.36 4.66 -5.79
CA ILE A 26 -4.18 3.69 -5.06
C ILE A 26 -5.65 3.77 -5.53
N LEU A 27 -6.27 2.61 -5.79
CA LEU A 27 -7.64 2.49 -6.30
C LEU A 27 -8.59 1.82 -5.29
N GLY A 28 -9.90 1.88 -5.61
CA GLY A 28 -10.98 1.18 -4.93
C GLY A 28 -11.53 1.93 -3.71
N PRO A 29 -12.64 1.46 -3.12
CA PRO A 29 -13.02 1.95 -1.81
C PRO A 29 -12.09 1.35 -0.75
N MET A 30 -11.69 2.20 0.19
CA MET A 30 -11.21 1.73 1.50
C MET A 30 -12.43 1.26 2.28
N PRO A 31 -12.48 0.00 2.78
CA PRO A 31 -13.56 -0.46 3.62
C PRO A 31 -13.74 0.41 4.87
N ASP A 32 -14.98 0.54 5.35
CA ASP A 32 -15.31 1.39 6.51
C ASP A 32 -14.66 0.88 7.82
N ASP A 33 -14.30 -0.40 7.88
CA ASP A 33 -13.66 -1.06 9.02
C ASP A 33 -12.13 -1.13 8.91
N GLU A 34 -11.54 -0.49 7.90
CA GLU A 34 -10.09 -0.45 7.71
C GLU A 34 -9.56 0.99 7.67
N GLU A 35 -8.36 1.18 8.20
CA GLU A 35 -7.64 2.44 8.07
C GLU A 35 -6.31 2.21 7.35
N TRP A 36 -6.13 2.82 6.19
CA TRP A 36 -4.96 2.61 5.35
C TRP A 36 -3.94 3.72 5.55
N THR A 37 -2.65 3.38 5.50
CA THR A 37 -1.57 4.39 5.53
C THR A 37 -1.69 5.40 4.38
N PHE A 38 -2.16 4.95 3.20
CA PHE A 38 -2.44 5.82 2.06
C PHE A 38 -3.86 5.56 1.55
N ALA A 39 -4.70 6.59 1.58
CA ALA A 39 -6.09 6.52 1.13
C ALA A 39 -6.20 6.33 -0.39
N PRO A 40 -7.33 5.81 -0.91
CA PRO A 40 -7.65 5.81 -2.33
C PRO A 40 -7.45 7.19 -2.97
N GLY A 41 -6.89 7.20 -4.18
CA GLY A 41 -6.49 8.42 -4.90
C GLY A 41 -5.08 8.93 -4.58
N SER A 42 -4.46 8.46 -3.51
CA SER A 42 -3.07 8.80 -3.17
C SER A 42 -2.10 8.32 -4.26
N ILE A 43 -1.09 9.12 -4.55
CA ILE A 43 0.05 8.76 -5.42
C ILE A 43 1.22 8.34 -4.53
N VAL A 44 1.70 7.12 -4.74
CA VAL A 44 2.75 6.49 -3.92
C VAL A 44 3.87 5.94 -4.80
N ALA A 45 5.07 5.83 -4.21
CA ALA A 45 6.11 4.97 -4.77
C ALA A 45 5.91 3.53 -4.26
N ALA A 46 6.64 2.58 -4.86
CA ALA A 46 6.68 1.21 -4.37
C ALA A 46 8.13 0.79 -4.07
N GLN A 47 8.29 0.00 -3.01
CA GLN A 47 9.57 -0.59 -2.64
C GLN A 47 9.39 -2.11 -2.46
N LEU A 48 10.40 -2.91 -2.82
CA LEU A 48 10.41 -4.32 -2.51
C LEU A 48 10.64 -4.52 -1.00
N ARG A 49 9.82 -5.34 -0.35
CA ARG A 49 9.94 -5.70 1.07
C ARG A 49 9.90 -7.21 1.22
N THR A 50 10.84 -7.75 1.99
CA THR A 50 10.82 -9.13 2.46
C THR A 50 9.94 -9.24 3.71
N PHE A 51 8.97 -10.16 3.69
CA PHE A 51 8.08 -10.46 4.80
C PHE A 51 8.65 -11.53 5.72
N SER A 52 8.01 -11.76 6.87
CA SER A 52 8.49 -12.69 7.89
C SER A 52 8.50 -14.16 7.45
N ASP A 53 7.73 -14.50 6.43
CA ASP A 53 7.73 -15.79 5.74
C ASP A 53 8.84 -15.92 4.68
N GLY A 54 9.60 -14.86 4.45
CA GLY A 54 10.67 -14.78 3.46
C GLY A 54 10.21 -14.39 2.05
N GLU A 55 8.90 -14.16 1.83
CA GLU A 55 8.41 -13.69 0.53
C GLU A 55 8.74 -12.21 0.30
N GLU A 56 9.02 -11.86 -0.95
CA GLU A 56 9.24 -10.47 -1.36
C GLU A 56 8.03 -9.95 -2.12
N GLN A 57 7.47 -8.82 -1.66
CA GLN A 57 6.37 -8.14 -2.35
C GLN A 57 6.61 -6.62 -2.42
N LEU A 58 5.98 -5.97 -3.39
CA LEU A 58 5.98 -4.51 -3.51
C LEU A 58 5.05 -3.90 -2.47
N VAL A 59 5.56 -2.94 -1.71
CA VAL A 59 4.81 -2.18 -0.71
C VAL A 59 4.74 -0.70 -1.06
N ALA A 60 3.60 -0.07 -0.76
CA ALA A 60 3.42 1.37 -0.93
C ALA A 60 4.27 2.15 0.09
N VAL A 61 4.98 3.16 -0.39
CA VAL A 61 5.79 4.08 0.42
C VAL A 61 5.58 5.53 -0.06
N LEU A 62 5.96 6.50 0.77
CA LEU A 62 5.94 7.91 0.38
C LEU A 62 6.76 8.12 -0.89
N ARG A 63 6.22 8.92 -1.81
CA ARG A 63 6.99 9.45 -2.94
C ARG A 63 8.05 10.41 -2.39
N ALA A 64 9.31 10.22 -2.79
CA ALA A 64 10.41 11.12 -2.47
C ALA A 64 10.37 12.43 -3.27
#